data_AF-A0A5E7QKT3-F1
#
_entry.id   AF-A0A5E7QKT3-F1
#
_cell.length_a   1.000
_cell.length_b   1.000
_cell.length_c   1.000
_cell.angle_alpha   90.00
_cell.angle_beta   90.00
_cell.angle_gamma   90.00
#
_symmetry.space_group_name_H-M   'P 1'
#
loop_
_entity.id
_entity.type
_entity.pdbx_description
1 polymer ?
#
loop_
_entity_poly.entity_id
_entity_poly.type
_entity_poly.pdbx_seq_one_letter_code
_entity_poly.pdbx_strand_id
1 'polypeptide(L)' 'MSCLICAGSAESIHVGGDFEGRDCPSCGHYLISRALVLMLMEQGQIFDVSRMRGWLAEKRKLVDIPAIEIHEALLVP' A
#
# COMPACT_ATOMS: atom_id res chain seq x y z
N MET A 1 6.76 12.75 -1.51
CA MET A 1 7.19 11.34 -1.69
C MET A 1 6.29 10.71 -2.76
N SER A 2 6.53 9.46 -3.17
CA SER A 2 5.67 8.78 -4.15
C SER A 2 4.74 7.76 -3.49
N CYS A 3 3.54 7.61 -4.05
CA CYS A 3 2.62 6.52 -3.74
C CYS A 3 3.24 5.21 -4.21
N LEU A 4 3.31 4.24 -3.31
CA LEU A 4 3.87 2.92 -3.61
C LEU A 4 2.96 2.06 -4.48
N ILE A 5 1.67 2.42 -4.61
CA ILE A 5 0.71 1.71 -5.46
C ILE A 5 0.71 2.27 -6.89
N CYS A 6 0.57 3.59 -7.06
CA CYS A 6 0.36 4.20 -8.39
C CYS A 6 1.50 5.10 -8.86
N ALA A 7 2.63 5.15 -8.14
CA ALA A 7 3.79 6.00 -8.41
C ALA A 7 3.51 7.53 -8.49
N GLY A 8 2.28 7.96 -8.22
CA GLY A 8 1.89 9.38 -8.18
C GLY A 8 2.37 10.08 -6.90
N SER A 9 2.08 11.38 -6.79
CA SER A 9 2.39 12.15 -5.58
C SER A 9 1.67 11.60 -4.35
N ALA A 10 2.41 11.45 -3.25
CA ALA A 10 1.87 11.08 -1.95
C ALA A 10 2.67 11.71 -0.81
N GLU A 11 1.99 11.93 0.30
CA GLU A 11 2.61 12.24 1.58
C GLU A 11 3.01 10.94 2.27
N SER A 12 4.17 10.95 2.91
CA SER A 12 4.58 9.85 3.79
C SER A 12 4.09 10.14 5.19
N ILE A 13 3.32 9.23 5.77
CA ILE A 13 2.97 9.32 7.19
C ILE A 13 3.97 8.51 7.98
N HIS A 14 4.52 9.13 9.02
CA HIS A 14 5.36 8.44 9.96
C HIS A 14 4.48 7.61 10.89
N VAL A 15 4.64 6.29 10.81
CA VAL A 15 3.92 5.34 11.65
C VAL A 15 4.99 4.55 12.39
N GLY A 16 4.83 4.40 13.69
CA GLY A 16 5.76 3.61 14.50
C GLY A 16 5.81 2.14 14.06
N GLY A 17 6.91 1.45 14.37
CA GLY A 17 7.07 0.04 14.06
C GLY A 17 7.46 -0.26 12.61
N ASP A 18 7.03 -1.42 12.10
CA ASP A 18 7.50 -2.01 10.85
C ASP A 18 6.73 -1.58 9.59
N PHE A 19 5.93 -0.51 9.70
CA PHE A 19 5.10 -0.01 8.61
C PHE A 19 5.57 1.35 8.10
N GLU A 20 5.18 1.66 6.87
CA GLU A 20 5.22 3.00 6.28
C GLU A 20 3.81 3.43 5.91
N GLY A 21 3.42 4.64 6.27
CA GLY A 21 2.17 5.24 5.83
C GLY A 21 2.34 6.00 4.53
N ARG A 22 1.29 5.99 3.71
CA ARG A 22 1.13 6.86 2.54
C ARG A 22 -0.26 7.45 2.52
N ASP A 23 -0.34 8.75 2.25
CA ASP A 23 -1.58 9.44 1.88
C ASP A 23 -1.46 9.93 0.43
N CYS A 24 -2.24 9.31 -0.44
CA CYS A 24 -2.24 9.60 -1.86
C CYS A 24 -3.62 10.11 -2.26
N PRO A 25 -3.73 11.25 -2.99
CA PRO A 25 -5.03 11.75 -3.46
C PRO A 25 -5.82 10.75 -4.32
N SER A 26 -5.16 9.79 -4.96
CA SER A 26 -5.82 8.80 -5.83
C SER A 26 -6.00 7.42 -5.19
N CYS A 27 -5.12 7.01 -4.28
CA CYS A 27 -5.21 5.69 -3.61
C CYS A 27 -5.79 5.79 -2.19
N GLY A 28 -5.83 6.99 -1.63
CA GLY A 28 -6.19 7.30 -0.24
C GLY A 28 -5.06 6.97 0.73
N HIS A 29 -5.42 6.99 2.02
CA HIS A 29 -4.53 6.66 3.13
C HIS A 29 -4.43 5.13 3.30
N TYR A 30 -3.19 4.62 3.41
CA TYR A 30 -2.90 3.21 3.69
C TYR A 30 -1.55 3.05 4.38
N LEU A 31 -1.36 1.91 5.05
CA LEU A 31 -0.07 1.45 5.55
C LEU A 31 0.48 0.35 4.65
N ILE A 32 1.79 0.18 4.64
CA ILE A 32 2.45 -0.94 3.97
C ILE A 32 3.62 -1.42 4.82
N SER A 33 3.81 -2.73 4.93
CA SER A 33 4.94 -3.25 5.69
C SER A 33 6.27 -2.94 4.99
N ARG A 34 7.29 -2.52 5.76
CA ARG A 34 8.62 -2.22 5.23
C ARG A 34 9.25 -3.43 4.55
N ALA A 35 8.99 -4.62 5.09
CA ALA A 35 9.42 -5.88 4.50
C ALA A 35 8.84 -6.09 3.09
N LEU A 36 7.56 -5.77 2.88
CA LEU A 36 6.94 -5.82 1.56
C LEU A 36 7.52 -4.78 0.60
N VAL A 37 7.76 -3.56 1.07
CA VAL A 37 8.41 -2.51 0.25
C VAL A 37 9.78 -2.97 -0.24
N LEU A 38 10.61 -3.49 0.66
CA LEU A 38 11.94 -4.02 0.30
C LEU A 38 11.83 -5.16 -0.73
N MET A 39 10.94 -6.12 -0.50
CA MET A 39 10.73 -7.25 -1.41
C MET A 39 10.30 -6.78 -2.82
N LEU A 40 9.36 -5.83 -2.91
CA LEU A 40 8.94 -5.26 -4.20
C LEU A 40 10.09 -4.55 -4.91
N MET A 41 10.92 -3.80 -4.18
CA MET A 41 12.09 -3.12 -4.73
C MET A 41 13.15 -4.11 -5.25
N GLU A 42 13.47 -5.14 -4.47
CA GLU A 42 14.44 -6.18 -4.82
C GLU A 42 14.02 -6.96 -6.06
N GLN A 43 12.72 -7.22 -6.21
CA GLN A 43 12.16 -7.96 -7.35
C GLN A 43 11.81 -7.05 -8.54
N GLY A 44 11.92 -5.73 -8.40
CA GLY A 44 11.47 -4.77 -9.41
C GLY A 44 9.96 -4.86 -9.71
N GLN A 45 9.16 -5.28 -8.74
CA GLN A 45 7.72 -5.46 -8.87
C GLN A 45 6.95 -4.20 -8.49
N ILE A 46 5.79 -4.03 -9.12
CA ILE A 46 4.85 -2.95 -8.84
C ILE A 46 3.46 -3.53 -8.57
N PHE A 47 2.62 -2.76 -7.91
CA PHE A 47 1.22 -3.13 -7.72
C PHE A 47 0.39 -2.93 -8.99
N ASP A 48 -0.59 -3.80 -9.20
CA ASP A 48 -1.74 -3.48 -10.05
C ASP A 48 -2.59 -2.41 -9.35
N VAL A 49 -2.56 -1.20 -9.91
CA VAL A 49 -3.24 -0.02 -9.35
C VAL A 49 -4.74 -0.25 -9.20
N SER A 50 -5.39 -0.83 -10.20
CA SER A 50 -6.84 -1.01 -10.21
C SER A 50 -7.25 -2.05 -9.18
N ARG A 51 -6.54 -3.17 -9.14
CA ARG A 51 -6.79 -4.25 -8.18
C ARG A 51 -6.59 -3.78 -6.74
N MET A 52 -5.50 -3.06 -6.46
CA MET A 52 -5.21 -2.57 -5.11
C MET A 52 -6.20 -1.49 -4.66
N ARG A 53 -6.66 -0.62 -5.55
CA ARG A 53 -7.70 0.35 -5.20
C ARG A 53 -9.02 -0.33 -4.85
N GLY A 54 -9.39 -1.38 -5.60
CA GLY A 54 -10.56 -2.21 -5.28
C GLY A 54 -10.42 -2.85 -3.89
N TRP A 55 -9.27 -3.47 -3.62
CA TRP A 55 -8.98 -4.08 -2.32
C TRP A 55 -9.01 -3.05 -1.17
N LEU A 56 -8.40 -1.87 -1.33
CA LEU A 56 -8.43 -0.80 -0.35
C LEU A 56 -9.85 -0.30 -0.06
N ALA A 57 -10.68 -0.16 -1.10
CA ALA A 57 -12.07 0.26 -0.96
C ALA A 57 -12.89 -0.76 -0.14
N GLU A 58 -12.68 -2.05 -0.35
CA GLU A 58 -13.35 -3.09 0.44
C GLU A 58 -12.84 -3.13 1.89
N LYS A 59 -11.53 -3.04 2.11
CA LYS A 59 -10.95 -3.08 3.46
C LYS A 59 -11.32 -1.88 4.32
N ARG A 60 -11.48 -0.69 3.71
CA ARG A 60 -11.95 0.52 4.41
C ARG A 60 -13.35 0.38 5.02
N LYS A 61 -14.14 -0.60 4.58
CA LYS A 61 -15.43 -0.90 5.21
C LYS A 61 -15.27 -1.63 6.54
N LEU A 62 -14.09 -2.19 6.81
CA LEU A 62 -13.80 -3.02 7.98
C LEU A 62 -12.83 -2.34 8.96
N VAL A 63 -11.88 -1.54 8.45
CA VAL A 63 -10.85 -0.85 9.23
C VAL A 63 -10.61 0.56 8.71
N ASP A 64 -10.24 1.50 9.59
CA ASP A 64 -10.06 2.91 9.21
C ASP A 64 -8.89 3.13 8.25
N ILE A 65 -7.73 2.51 8.55
CA ILE A 65 -6.53 2.60 7.72
C ILE A 65 -6.07 1.17 7.38
N PRO A 66 -6.32 0.69 6.15
CA PRO A 66 -5.86 -0.63 5.72
C PRO A 66 -4.34 -0.70 5.73
N ALA A 67 -3.80 -1.83 6.21
CA ALA A 67 -2.37 -2.13 6.16
C ALA A 67 -2.12 -3.23 5.15
N ILE A 68 -1.25 -2.98 4.17
CA ILE A 68 -0.90 -3.94 3.12
C ILE A 68 0.30 -4.76 3.60
N GLU A 69 0.07 -6.05 3.77
CA GLU A 69 1.11 -7.03 4.09
C GLU A 69 1.41 -7.95 2.90
N ILE A 70 2.48 -8.74 3.02
CA ILE A 70 2.95 -9.65 1.95
C ILE A 70 1.83 -10.57 1.46
N HIS A 71 1.05 -11.14 2.39
CA HIS A 71 -0.04 -12.06 2.04
C HIS A 71 -1.20 -11.36 1.32
N GLU A 72 -1.36 -10.05 1.49
CA GLU A 72 -2.40 -9.26 0.81
C GLU A 72 -1.91 -8.67 -0.51
N ALA A 73 -0.60 -8.49 -0.69
CA ALA A 73 0.01 -8.12 -1.97
C ALA A 73 0.00 -9.29 -2.97
N LEU A 74 0.08 -10.52 -2.47
CA LEU A 74 -0.14 -11.74 -3.23
C LEU A 74 -1.66 -11.97 -3.39
N LEU A 75 -2.34 -11.11 -4.16
CA LEU A 75 -3.74 -11.32 -4.51
C LEU A 75 -3.82 -12.54 -5.44
N VAL A 76 -3.88 -13.73 -4.84
CA VAL A 76 -4.06 -15.02 -5.51
C VAL A 76 -5.38 -14.96 -6.32
N PRO A 77 -5.43 -15.52 -7.54
CA PRO A 77 -6.63 -15.54 -8.39
C PRO A 77 -7.89 -16.06 -7.70
#